data_AF-A0A1X0YAP6-F1
#
_entry.id   AF-A0A1X0YAP6-F1
#
_cell.length_a   1.000
_cell.length_b   1.000
_cell.length_c   1.000
_cell.angle_alpha   90.00
_cell.angle_beta   90.00
_cell.angle_gamma   90.00
#
_symmetry.space_group_name_H-M   'P 1'
#
loop_
_entity.id
_entity.type
_entity.pdbx_description
1 polymer ?
#
loop_
_entity_poly.entity_id
_entity_poly.type
_entity_poly.pdbx_seq_one_letter_code
_entity_poly.pdbx_strand_id
1 'polypeptide(L)' 'MLLGGCVDSGRWVWRQVPGGEPGRDLRSDLYDCEDYADEVSTNGPPDEVVFAREFGGWGNTDVERCMAERHWRLTLDRQE' A
#
# COMPACT_ATOMS: atom_id res chain seq x y z
N MET A 1 -35.28 -2.25 21.73
CA MET A 1 -33.88 -1.86 21.99
C MET A 1 -33.18 -1.76 20.65
N LEU A 2 -32.80 -0.54 20.27
CA LEU A 2 -32.03 -0.24 19.07
C LEU A 2 -30.56 -0.65 19.28
N LEU A 3 -29.97 -1.40 18.36
CA LEU A 3 -28.53 -1.34 18.05
C LEU A 3 -28.34 -1.66 16.55
N GLY A 4 -28.88 -0.78 15.70
CA GLY A 4 -28.41 -0.67 14.33
C GLY A 4 -27.03 0.00 14.37
N GLY A 5 -25.98 -0.81 14.35
CA GLY A 5 -24.64 -0.33 14.04
C GLY A 5 -24.45 -0.43 12.54
N CYS A 6 -24.48 0.70 11.83
CA CYS A 6 -23.92 0.74 10.49
C CYS A 6 -22.43 0.37 10.62
N VAL A 7 -22.00 -0.69 9.94
CA VAL A 7 -20.57 -0.91 9.70
C VAL A 7 -20.11 0.30 8.91
N ASP A 8 -19.34 1.16 9.56
CA ASP A 8 -18.75 2.35 8.96
C ASP A 8 -17.87 1.89 7.80
N SER A 9 -18.40 2.00 6.57
CA SER A 9 -17.78 1.48 5.37
C SER A 9 -16.74 2.48 4.87
N GLY A 10 -15.54 2.44 5.45
CA GLY A 10 -14.41 3.22 4.96
C GLY A 10 -13.73 2.55 3.76
N ARG A 11 -13.26 3.35 2.80
CA ARG A 11 -12.40 2.87 1.71
C ARG A 11 -10.95 3.22 2.00
N TRP A 12 -10.05 2.25 1.90
CA TRP A 12 -8.62 2.56 1.89
C TRP A 12 -8.23 3.26 0.60
N VAL A 13 -7.65 4.45 0.72
CA VAL A 13 -7.19 5.28 -0.39
C VAL A 13 -5.77 5.74 -0.13
N TRP A 14 -4.95 5.69 -1.18
CA TRP A 14 -3.63 6.30 -1.18
C TRP A 14 -3.77 7.82 -1.26
N ARG A 15 -3.11 8.52 -0.34
CA ARG A 15 -3.04 9.99 -0.33
C ARG A 15 -1.58 10.43 -0.31
N GLN A 16 -1.29 11.45 -1.10
CA GLN A 16 0.03 12.05 -1.10
C GLN A 16 0.22 12.84 0.20
N VAL A 17 1.32 12.60 0.92
CA VAL A 17 1.66 13.35 2.13
C VAL A 17 2.50 14.59 1.77
N PRO A 18 2.45 15.66 2.59
CA PRO A 18 3.29 16.83 2.38
C PRO A 18 4.77 16.44 2.30
N GLY A 19 5.48 17.00 1.31
CA GLY A 19 6.89 16.70 1.05
C GLY A 19 7.15 15.80 -0.17
N GLY A 20 6.11 15.23 -0.78
CA GLY A 20 6.22 14.52 -2.06
C GLY A 20 6.50 15.45 -3.25
N GLU A 21 7.09 14.89 -4.31
CA GLU A 21 7.34 15.65 -5.54
C GLU A 21 6.00 16.01 -6.21
N PRO A 22 5.81 17.28 -6.63
CA PRO A 22 4.60 17.70 -7.32
C PRO A 22 4.54 17.09 -8.72
N GLY A 23 3.38 16.56 -9.09
CA GLY A 23 3.13 15.96 -10.42
C GLY A 23 3.33 14.45 -10.52
N ARG A 24 3.62 13.76 -9.41
CA ARG A 24 3.64 12.28 -9.38
C ARG A 24 2.24 11.70 -9.53
N ASP A 25 2.12 10.70 -10.39
CA ASP A 25 0.86 9.99 -10.63
C ASP A 25 0.77 8.74 -9.74
N LEU A 26 -0.33 8.62 -8.99
CA LEU A 26 -0.56 7.49 -8.08
C LEU A 26 -0.47 6.15 -8.80
N ARG A 27 -1.05 6.06 -9.99
CA ARG A 27 -1.13 4.78 -10.72
C ARG A 27 0.25 4.36 -11.19
N SER A 28 1.05 5.28 -11.73
CA SER A 28 2.45 5.01 -12.08
C SER A 28 3.27 4.59 -10.88
N ASP A 29 3.19 5.31 -9.76
CA ASP A 29 3.96 4.98 -8.56
C ASP A 29 3.57 3.63 -7.97
N LEU A 30 2.27 3.30 -8.00
CA LEU A 30 1.78 2.01 -7.53
C LEU A 30 2.33 0.86 -8.38
N TYR A 31 2.32 1.00 -9.72
CA TYR A 31 2.89 -0.03 -10.60
C TYR A 31 4.39 -0.21 -10.39
N ASP A 32 5.16 0.88 -10.30
CA ASP A 32 6.59 0.78 -10.02
C ASP A 32 6.86 0.07 -8.69
N CYS A 33 6.03 0.31 -7.68
CA CYS A 33 6.16 -0.32 -6.36
C CYS A 33 5.68 -1.78 -6.34
N GLU A 34 4.71 -2.15 -7.18
CA GLU A 34 4.33 -3.54 -7.41
C GLU A 34 5.47 -4.32 -8.10
N ASP A 35 6.09 -3.74 -9.13
CA ASP A 35 7.24 -4.33 -9.83
C ASP A 35 8.43 -4.52 -8.88
N TYR A 36 8.72 -3.53 -8.04
CA TYR A 36 9.74 -3.65 -7.00
C TYR A 36 9.46 -4.80 -6.03
N ALA A 37 8.22 -4.94 -5.57
CA ALA A 37 7.83 -6.02 -4.66
C ALA A 37 7.94 -7.40 -5.32
N ASP A 38 7.62 -7.50 -6.62
CA ASP A 38 7.78 -8.74 -7.39
C ASP A 38 9.26 -9.12 -7.52
N GLU A 39 10.14 -8.15 -7.82
CA GLU A 39 11.58 -8.37 -7.90
C GLU A 39 12.16 -8.88 -6.57
N VAL A 40 11.78 -8.27 -5.44
CA VAL A 40 12.17 -8.74 -4.10
C VAL A 40 11.67 -10.17 -3.86
N SER A 41 10.42 -10.48 -4.22
CA SER A 41 9.84 -11.81 -4.02
C SER A 41 10.47 -12.91 -4.89
N THR A 42 11.14 -12.52 -5.98
CA THR A 42 11.75 -13.43 -6.95
C THR A 42 13.25 -13.57 -6.74
N ASN A 43 13.95 -12.45 -6.49
CA ASN A 43 15.41 -12.36 -6.51
C ASN A 43 16.02 -11.89 -5.16
N GLY A 44 15.20 -11.53 -4.18
CA GLY A 44 15.65 -11.09 -2.86
C GLY A 44 16.38 -12.19 -2.09
N PRO A 45 17.04 -11.84 -0.98
CA PRO A 45 17.61 -12.83 -0.06
C PRO A 45 16.50 -13.77 0.47
N PRO A 46 16.82 -15.04 0.83
CA PRO A 46 15.81 -16.06 1.11
C PRO A 46 14.79 -15.70 2.19
N ASP A 47 15.19 -14.93 3.20
CA ASP A 47 14.35 -14.44 4.29
C ASP A 47 13.33 -13.40 3.82
N GLU A 48 13.73 -12.47 2.95
CA GLU A 48 12.82 -11.49 2.34
C GLU A 48 11.82 -12.17 1.38
N VAL A 49 12.28 -13.15 0.60
CA VAL A 49 11.43 -13.94 -0.30
C VAL A 49 10.39 -14.77 0.46
N VAL A 50 10.78 -15.40 1.56
CA VAL A 50 9.85 -16.17 2.42
C VAL A 50 8.82 -15.23 3.05
N PHE A 51 9.26 -14.08 3.57
CA PHE A 51 8.37 -13.07 4.13
C PHE A 51 7.37 -12.54 3.08
N ALA A 52 7.82 -12.20 1.88
CA ALA A 52 6.95 -11.72 0.79
C ALA A 52 5.86 -12.74 0.39
N ARG A 53 6.15 -14.04 0.49
CA ARG A 53 5.20 -15.13 0.14
C ARG A 53 4.19 -15.44 1.24
N GLU A 54 4.61 -15.43 2.51
CA GLU A 54 3.74 -15.80 3.65
C GLU A 54 2.62 -14.78 3.90
N PHE A 55 2.81 -13.51 3.55
CA PHE A 55 1.82 -12.45 3.74
C PHE A 55 0.87 -12.25 2.56
N GLY A 56 0.69 -13.28 1.73
CA GLY A 56 -0.41 -13.35 0.76
C GLY A 56 -0.04 -13.06 -0.69
N GLY A 57 1.25 -13.00 -1.04
CA GLY A 57 1.73 -12.88 -2.43
C GLY A 57 1.32 -11.55 -3.05
N TRP A 58 2.30 -10.68 -3.26
CA TRP A 58 2.08 -9.32 -3.78
C TRP A 58 1.21 -8.48 -2.83
N GLY A 59 1.75 -8.06 -1.68
CA GLY A 59 1.10 -6.98 -0.93
C GLY A 59 1.19 -7.09 0.57
N ASN A 60 2.11 -6.35 1.17
CA ASN A 60 1.74 -5.07 1.77
C ASN A 60 2.99 -4.34 2.17
N THR A 61 3.96 -4.99 2.81
CA THR A 61 5.07 -4.26 3.45
C THR A 61 6.03 -3.61 2.46
N ASP A 62 6.44 -4.30 1.38
CA ASP A 62 7.37 -3.70 0.40
C ASP A 62 6.70 -2.67 -0.51
N VAL A 63 5.46 -2.93 -0.94
CA VAL A 63 4.66 -1.95 -1.68
C VAL A 63 4.39 -0.73 -0.81
N GLU A 64 3.95 -0.90 0.44
CA GLU A 64 3.72 0.19 1.38
C GLU A 64 5.01 0.95 1.71
N ARG A 65 6.15 0.26 1.84
CA ARG A 65 7.45 0.90 2.04
C ARG A 65 7.84 1.76 0.84
N CYS A 66 7.80 1.19 -0.37
CA CYS A 66 8.09 1.91 -1.60
C CYS A 66 7.16 3.11 -1.79
N MET A 67 5.86 2.93 -1.52
CA MET A 67 4.87 4.01 -1.57
C MET A 67 5.17 5.10 -0.53
N ALA A 68 5.57 4.72 0.70
CA ALA A 68 5.93 5.67 1.75
C ALA A 68 7.18 6.48 1.39
N GLU A 69 8.19 5.87 0.79
CA GLU A 69 9.38 6.57 0.26
C GLU A 69 9.01 7.56 -0.84
N ARG A 70 7.97 7.28 -1.62
CA ARG A 70 7.39 8.18 -2.63
C ARG A 70 6.36 9.17 -2.05
N HIS A 71 6.31 9.30 -0.73
CA HIS A 71 5.39 10.20 -0.01
C HIS A 71 3.90 9.89 -0.27
N TRP A 72 3.55 8.61 -0.37
CA TRP A 72 2.17 8.12 -0.32
C TRP A 72 1.86 7.45 1.02
N ARG A 73 0.63 7.63 1.50
CA ARG A 73 0.13 6.96 2.69
C ARG A 73 -1.25 6.39 2.43
N LEU A 74 -1.46 5.14 2.83
CA LEU A 74 -2.78 4.52 2.80
C LEU A 74 -3.61 5.04 3.98
N THR A 75 -4.78 5.62 3.70
CA THR A 75 -5.67 6.21 4.70
C THR A 75 -7.08 5.66 4.54
N LEU A 76 -7.79 5.49 5.65
CA LEU A 76 -9.19 5.10 5.61
C LEU A 76 -10.04 6.35 5.35
N ASP A 77 -10.60 6.45 4.14
CA ASP A 77 -11.58 7.47 3.78
C ASP A 77 -12.95 7.04 4.29
N ARG A 78 -13.42 7.69 5.36
CA ARG A 78 -14.77 7.50 5.88
C ARG A 78 -15.68 8.48 5.14
N GLN A 79 -16.69 7.96 4.45
CA GLN A 79 -17.72 8.82 3.87
C GLN A 79 -18.64 9.27 5.01
N GLU A 80 -18.52 10.54 5.42
CA GLU A 80 -19.44 11.19 6.34
C GLU A 80 -20.77 11.57 5.66
#